data_AF-A0A8H5GSX2-F1
#
_entry.id   AF-A0A8H5GSX2-F1
#
_cell.length_a   1.000
_cell.length_b   1.000
_cell.length_c   1.000
_cell.angle_alpha   90.00
_cell.angle_beta   90.00
_cell.angle_gamma   90.00
#
_symmetry.space_group_name_H-M   'P 1'
#
loop_
_entity.id
_entity.type
_entity.pdbx_description
1 polymer ?
#
loop_
_entity_poly.entity_id
_entity_poly.type
_entity_poly.pdbx_seq_one_letter_code
_entity_poly.pdbx_strand_id
1 'polypeptide(L)' 'MLTDENFTLQEKNGKRNRVIHLPSTDPLYQYVEKKFNKGWKHPNKPKPPVRAIFKILLTQENHEPYKKYRSY' A
#
# COMPACT_ATOMS: atom_id res chain seq x y z
N MET A 1 11.71 -7.56 -4.41
CA MET A 1 10.27 -7.82 -4.53
C MET A 1 9.60 -7.41 -3.23
N LEU A 2 8.40 -6.84 -3.25
CA LEU A 2 7.62 -6.60 -2.02
C LEU A 2 7.07 -7.95 -1.57
N THR A 3 7.54 -8.50 -0.46
CA THR A 3 7.09 -9.79 0.08
C THR A 3 5.81 -9.62 0.90
N ASP A 4 4.94 -10.62 0.84
CA ASP A 4 3.63 -10.66 1.52
C ASP A 4 3.75 -10.58 3.06
N GLU A 5 4.94 -10.83 3.60
CA GLU A 5 5.23 -10.82 5.04
C GLU A 5 5.06 -9.44 5.71
N ASN A 6 4.99 -8.37 4.91
CA ASN A 6 4.82 -7.02 5.44
C ASN A 6 3.36 -6.63 5.70
N PHE A 7 2.36 -7.41 5.33
CA PHE A 7 0.95 -6.97 5.32
C PHE A 7 0.08 -7.54 6.43
N THR A 8 0.60 -8.46 7.25
CA THR A 8 -0.21 -9.23 8.19
C THR A 8 -0.26 -8.56 9.56
N LEU A 9 -1.46 -8.19 10.00
CA LEU A 9 -1.74 -7.87 11.41
C LEU A 9 -1.87 -9.16 12.22
N GLN A 10 -1.19 -9.26 13.35
CA GLN A 10 -1.62 -10.20 14.39
C GLN A 10 -2.98 -9.73 14.96
N GLU A 11 -3.93 -10.66 15.12
CA GLU A 11 -5.36 -10.43 15.36
C GLU A 11 -5.75 -9.57 16.58
N LYS A 12 -4.78 -9.14 17.41
CA LYS A 12 -5.05 -8.54 18.73
C LYS A 12 -5.63 -7.13 18.71
N ASN A 13 -5.64 -6.42 17.58
CA ASN A 13 -6.13 -5.04 17.53
C ASN A 13 -7.44 -4.94 16.73
N GLY A 14 -8.50 -4.52 17.43
CA GLY A 14 -9.86 -4.39 16.89
C GLY A 14 -9.95 -3.55 15.62
N LYS A 15 -11.10 -3.70 14.95
CA LYS A 15 -11.50 -3.21 13.60
C LYS A 15 -11.12 -1.76 13.20
N ARG A 16 -10.55 -0.93 14.08
CA ARG A 16 -10.40 0.52 13.91
C ARG A 16 -9.02 0.99 13.39
N ASN A 17 -7.97 0.15 13.35
CA ASN A 17 -6.63 0.58 12.92
C ASN A 17 -6.09 -0.21 11.71
N ARG A 18 -6.84 -0.20 10.59
CA ARG A 18 -6.44 -0.88 9.33
C ARG A 18 -5.60 -0.02 8.38
N VAL A 19 -5.28 1.21 8.78
CA VAL A 19 -4.59 2.18 7.92
C VAL A 19 -3.44 2.77 8.72
N ILE A 20 -2.22 2.53 8.27
CA ILE A 20 -1.00 3.11 8.84
C ILE A 20 -0.52 4.23 7.93
N HIS A 21 -0.31 5.42 8.49
CA HIS A 21 0.39 6.49 7.77
C HIS A 21 1.86 6.13 7.57
N LEU A 22 2.34 6.21 6.33
CA LEU A 22 3.76 6.05 6.01
C LEU A 22 4.45 7.42 6.03
N PRO A 23 5.48 7.61 6.87
CA PRO A 23 6.30 8.82 6.85
C PRO A 23 7.01 9.00 5.49
N SER A 24 7.25 10.24 5.06
CA SER A 24 7.97 10.52 3.81
C SER A 24 9.44 10.06 3.83
N THR A 25 10.00 9.86 5.01
CA THR A 25 11.33 9.28 5.22
C THR A 25 11.34 7.76 5.03
N ASP A 26 10.18 7.11 4.99
CA ASP A 26 10.08 5.66 4.79
C ASP A 26 10.46 5.29 3.34
N PRO A 27 11.37 4.32 3.12
CA PRO A 27 11.73 3.87 1.77
C PRO A 27 10.52 3.40 0.95
N LEU A 28 9.50 2.82 1.57
CA LEU A 28 8.26 2.40 0.90
C LEU A 28 7.46 3.61 0.42
N TYR A 29 7.42 4.70 1.20
CA TYR A 29 6.80 5.95 0.76
C TYR A 29 7.46 6.43 -0.53
N GLN A 30 8.79 6.58 -0.52
CA GLN A 30 9.55 7.07 -1.68
C GLN A 30 9.38 6.17 -2.90
N TYR A 31 9.35 4.85 -2.69
CA TYR A 31 9.10 3.89 -3.75
C TYR A 31 7.71 4.07 -4.38
N VAL A 32 6.65 4.16 -3.58
CA VAL A 32 5.28 4.33 -4.06
C VAL A 32 5.10 5.69 -4.72
N GLU A 33 5.64 6.76 -4.13
CA GLU A 33 5.63 8.10 -4.72
C GLU A 33 6.29 8.10 -6.11
N LYS A 34 7.47 7.48 -6.26
CA LYS A 34 8.15 7.35 -7.55
C LYS A 34 7.31 6.61 -8.58
N LYS A 35 6.59 5.55 -8.17
CA LYS A 35 5.70 4.80 -9.06
C LYS A 35 4.47 5.61 -9.47
N PHE A 36 3.84 6.32 -8.54
CA PHE A 36 2.75 7.25 -8.83
C PHE A 36 3.19 8.31 -9.83
N ASN A 37 4.35 8.91 -9.58
CA ASN A 37 4.92 9.94 -10.44
C ASN A 37 5.25 9.42 -11.85
N LYS A 38 5.74 8.18 -11.97
CA LYS A 38 6.00 7.53 -13.26
C LYS A 38 4.71 7.13 -13.99
N GLY A 39 3.66 6.80 -13.25
CA GLY A 39 2.36 6.37 -13.79
C GLY A 39 1.49 7.50 -14.33
N TRP A 40 1.84 8.77 -14.06
CA TRP A 40 1.10 9.92 -14.58
C TRP A 40 1.23 10.03 -16.11
N LYS A 41 0.10 9.93 -16.83
CA LYS A 41 0.06 9.91 -18.31
C LYS A 41 -0.55 11.17 -18.94
N HIS A 42 -0.87 12.21 -18.16
CA HIS A 42 -1.53 13.41 -18.68
C HIS A 42 -0.50 14.52 -18.92
N PRO A 43 -0.01 14.71 -20.17
CA PRO A 43 1.05 15.68 -20.45
C PRO A 43 0.59 17.13 -20.26
N ASN A 44 -0.69 17.41 -20.55
CA ASN A 44 -1.25 18.76 -20.52
C ASN A 44 -1.86 19.13 -19.16
N LYS A 45 -1.70 18.27 -18.14
CA LYS A 45 -2.20 18.52 -16.80
C LYS A 45 -1.04 18.48 -15.81
N PRO A 46 -0.97 19.42 -14.86
CA PRO A 46 0.04 19.36 -13.83
C PRO A 46 -0.12 18.06 -13.04
N LYS A 47 1.02 17.49 -12.65
CA LYS A 47 1.02 16.29 -11.82
C LYS A 47 0.54 16.66 -10.41
N PRO A 48 -0.40 15.91 -9.82
CA PRO A 48 -0.87 16.21 -8.48
C PRO A 48 0.23 15.91 -7.43
N PRO A 49 0.38 16.76 -6.40
CA PRO A 49 1.32 16.50 -5.31
C PRO A 49 0.83 15.36 -4.43
N VAL A 50 1.73 14.48 -4.01
CA VAL A 50 1.43 13.41 -3.03
C VAL A 50 1.41 14.03 -1.64
N ARG A 51 0.27 13.99 -0.95
CA ARG A 51 0.12 14.57 0.40
C ARG A 51 0.45 13.58 1.50
N ALA A 52 0.02 12.34 1.35
CA ALA A 52 0.23 11.26 2.31
C ALA A 52 0.10 9.92 1.59
N ILE A 53 0.81 8.92 2.10
CA ILE A 53 0.67 7.53 1.65
C ILE A 53 0.30 6.71 2.87
N PHE A 54 -0.67 5.82 2.70
CA PHE A 54 -1.11 4.95 3.76
C PHE A 54 -0.92 3.49 3.36
N LYS A 55 -0.44 2.69 4.30
CA LYS A 55 -0.41 1.24 4.20
C LYS A 55 -1.71 0.69 4.76
N ILE A 56 -2.46 -0.02 3.92
CA ILE A 56 -3.66 -0.75 4.34
C ILE A 56 -3.20 -2.09 4.90
N LEU A 57 -3.63 -2.39 6.11
CA LEU A 57 -3.40 -3.67 6.75
C LEU A 57 -4.61 -4.56 6.56
N LEU A 58 -4.38 -5.72 5.99
CA LEU A 58 -5.40 -6.73 5.76
C LEU A 58 -5.16 -7.89 6.73
N THR A 59 -6.24 -8.46 7.24
CA THR A 59 -6.16 -9.73 7.96
C THR A 59 -5.88 -10.85 6.96
N GLN A 60 -5.43 -11.99 7.46
CA GLN A 60 -5.14 -13.14 6.62
C GLN A 60 -6.38 -13.55 5.82
N GLU A 61 -7.58 -13.54 6.42
CA GLU A 61 -8.83 -13.87 5.75
C GLU A 61 -9.12 -12.94 4.56
N ASN A 62 -8.79 -11.65 4.68
CA ASN A 62 -8.97 -10.70 3.59
C ASN A 62 -7.97 -10.94 2.44
N HIS A 63 -6.81 -11.56 2.72
CA HIS A 63 -5.79 -11.89 1.73
C HIS A 63 -6.05 -13.22 1.03
N GLU A 64 -6.76 -14.16 1.66
CA GLU A 64 -7.01 -15.50 1.13
C GLU A 64 -7.63 -15.52 -0.28
N PRO A 65 -8.66 -14.72 -0.61
CA PRO A 65 -9.22 -14.71 -1.97
C PRO A 65 -8.19 -14.33 -3.03
N TYR A 66 -7.34 -13.35 -2.74
CA TYR A 66 -6.28 -12.92 -3.66
C TYR A 66 -5.19 -13.99 -3.78
N LYS A 67 -4.75 -14.57 -2.66
CA LYS A 67 -3.76 -15.66 -2.65
C LYS A 67 -4.24 -16.84 -3.49
N LYS A 68 -5.49 -17.27 -3.29
CA LYS A 68 -6.13 -18.35 -4.04
C LYS A 68 -6.17 -18.04 -5.53
N TYR A 69 -6.56 -16.82 -5.93
CA TYR A 69 -6.56 -16.42 -7.33
C TYR A 69 -5.16 -16.49 -7.95
N ARG A 70 -4.14 -16.00 -7.23
CA ARG A 70 -2.76 -15.88 -7.74
C ARG A 70 -2.00 -17.22 -7.78
N SER A 71 -2.48 -18.25 -7.08
CA SER A 71 -1.91 -19.60 -7.10
C SER A 71 -2.40 -20.47 -8.26
N TYR A 72 -3.42 -20.02 -8.99
CA TYR A 72 -3.83 -20.61 -10.28
C TYR A 72 -3.00 -20.04 -11.42
#